data_AF-A0A1J3EZP9-F1
#
_entry.id   AF-A0A1J3EZP9-F1
#
_cell.length_a   1.000
_cell.length_b   1.000
_cell.length_c   1.000
_cell.angle_alpha   90.00
_cell.angle_beta   90.00
_cell.angle_gamma   90.00
#
_symmetry.space_group_name_H-M   'P 1'
#
loop_
_entity.id
_entity.type
_entity.pdbx_description
1 polymer ?
#
loop_
_entity_poly.entity_id
_entity_poly.type
_entity_poly.pdbx_seq_one_letter_code
_entity_poly.pdbx_strand_id
1 'polypeptide(L)' 'MASPSSLSSRNWSYNVFASFHGPDVRKTLLSHMREQFKRNGITMFDDQKIERSATIAPSLTEAIKESRISIVI' A
#
# COMPACT_ATOMS: atom_id res chain seq x y z
N MET A 1 -13.98 32.51 -17.93
CA MET A 1 -13.00 31.53 -18.45
C MET A 1 -12.67 30.58 -17.31
N ALA A 2 -12.95 29.28 -17.45
CA ALA A 2 -12.64 28.30 -16.42
C ALA A 2 -11.15 27.93 -16.52
N SER A 3 -10.38 28.19 -15.47
CA SER A 3 -8.99 27.75 -15.38
C SER A 3 -8.95 26.23 -15.31
N PRO A 4 -8.08 25.54 -16.08
CA PRO A 4 -7.91 24.11 -15.93
C PRO A 4 -7.38 23.85 -14.52
N SER A 5 -8.08 23.01 -13.76
CA SER A 5 -7.57 22.50 -12.50
C SER A 5 -6.31 21.69 -12.80
N SER A 6 -5.16 22.15 -12.32
CA SER A 6 -3.97 21.32 -12.30
C SER A 6 -4.28 20.12 -11.39
N LEU A 7 -4.34 18.92 -11.99
CA LEU A 7 -4.20 17.70 -11.21
C LEU A 7 -2.83 17.82 -10.56
N SER A 8 -2.79 18.16 -9.27
CA SER A 8 -1.58 17.98 -8.50
C SER A 8 -1.19 16.53 -8.69
N SER A 9 -0.02 16.30 -9.29
CA SER A 9 0.54 14.96 -9.37
C SER A 9 0.76 14.52 -7.94
N ARG A 10 -0.22 13.84 -7.36
CA ARG A 10 -0.14 13.35 -6.00
C ARG A 10 1.05 12.40 -5.99
N ASN A 11 2.11 12.79 -5.28
CA ASN A 11 3.31 11.98 -5.18
C ASN A 11 2.98 10.80 -4.27
N TRP A 12 2.61 9.70 -4.89
CA TRP A 12 2.31 8.46 -4.19
C TRP A 12 3.62 7.72 -3.93
N SER A 13 3.92 7.46 -2.67
CA SER A 13 5.08 6.66 -2.26
C SER A 13 4.94 5.20 -2.68
N TYR A 14 3.71 4.70 -2.76
CA TYR A 14 3.41 3.31 -3.12
C TYR A 14 2.35 3.23 -4.23
N ASN A 15 2.43 2.19 -5.05
CA ASN A 15 1.35 1.88 -5.98
C ASN A 15 0.20 1.18 -5.27
N VAL A 16 0.50 0.27 -4.33
CA VAL A 16 -0.51 -0.59 -3.69
C VAL A 16 -0.33 -0.65 -2.18
N PHE A 17 -1.45 -0.51 -1.45
CA PHE A 17 -1.62 -0.92 -0.07
C PHE A 17 -2.51 -2.17 -0.04
N ALA A 18 -2.18 -3.17 0.79
CA ALA A 18 -3.07 -4.30 1.03
C ALA A 18 -3.55 -4.32 2.49
N SER A 19 -4.86 -4.41 2.66
CA SER A 19 -5.53 -4.65 3.94
C SER A 19 -5.94 -6.12 4.01
N PHE A 20 -5.53 -6.84 5.04
CA PHE A 20 -5.78 -8.27 5.16
C PHE A 20 -5.65 -8.74 6.61
N HIS A 21 -6.25 -9.90 6.92
CA HIS A 21 -5.97 -10.61 8.16
C HIS A 21 -4.70 -11.45 8.02
N GLY A 22 -3.66 -11.09 8.78
CA GLY A 22 -2.32 -11.65 8.63
C GLY A 22 -2.22 -13.18 8.62
N PRO A 23 -2.79 -13.89 9.60
CA PRO A 23 -2.76 -15.36 9.67
C PRO A 23 -3.28 -16.08 8.42
N ASP A 24 -4.25 -15.49 7.72
CA ASP A 24 -4.99 -16.19 6.67
C ASP A 24 -4.23 -16.21 5.33
N VAL A 25 -3.61 -15.08 4.97
CA VAL A 25 -3.13 -14.85 3.60
C VAL A 25 -1.67 -14.44 3.48
N ARG A 26 -0.99 -14.10 4.59
CA ARG A 26 0.36 -13.49 4.56
C ARG A 26 1.42 -14.40 3.92
N LYS A 27 1.36 -15.71 4.18
CA LYS A 27 2.35 -16.69 3.68
C LYS A 27 2.00 -17.25 2.30
N THR A 28 0.73 -17.23 1.92
CA THR A 28 0.20 -17.82 0.69
C THR A 28 -0.03 -16.74 -0.35
N LEU A 29 -1.25 -16.19 -0.45
CA LEU A 29 -1.63 -15.23 -1.49
C LEU A 29 -0.73 -13.99 -1.49
N LEU A 30 -0.48 -13.40 -0.33
CA LEU A 30 0.23 -12.13 -0.23
C LEU A 30 1.71 -12.25 -0.58
N SER A 31 2.33 -13.41 -0.33
CA SER A 31 3.72 -13.64 -0.71
C SER A 31 3.88 -13.68 -2.23
N HIS A 32 2.97 -14.37 -2.92
CA HIS A 32 2.92 -14.38 -4.38
C HIS A 32 2.61 -12.99 -4.96
N MET A 33 1.66 -12.24 -4.40
CA MET A 33 1.36 -10.88 -4.87
C MET A 33 2.57 -9.95 -4.78
N ARG A 34 3.29 -9.97 -3.65
CA ARG A 34 4.53 -9.18 -3.50
C ARG A 34 5.56 -9.52 -4.56
N GLU A 35 5.75 -10.81 -4.84
CA GLU A 35 6.71 -11.25 -5.85
C GLU A 35 6.31 -10.80 -7.26
N GLN A 36 5.04 -10.99 -7.63
CA GLN A 36 4.54 -10.58 -8.95
C GLN A 36 4.56 -9.06 -9.12
N PHE A 37 4.19 -8.29 -8.09
CA PHE A 37 4.28 -6.84 -8.13
C PHE A 37 5.72 -6.35 -8.29
N LYS A 38 6.66 -6.94 -7.55
CA LYS A 38 8.09 -6.63 -7.71
C LYS A 38 8.58 -6.91 -9.13
N ARG A 39 8.20 -8.04 -9.73
CA ARG A 39 8.56 -8.39 -11.12
C ARG A 39 8.00 -7.40 -12.14
N ASN A 40 6.83 -6.82 -11.85
CA ASN A 40 6.17 -5.84 -12.72
C ASN A 40 6.54 -4.38 -12.40
N GLY A 41 7.49 -4.13 -11.50
CA GLY A 41 7.89 -2.78 -11.10
C GLY A 41 6.82 -2.04 -10.28
N ILE A 42 5.85 -2.75 -9.71
CA ILE A 42 4.78 -2.21 -8.87
C ILE A 42 5.26 -2.20 -7.43
N THR A 43 5.28 -1.02 -6.81
CA THR A 43 5.67 -0.85 -5.41
C THR A 43 4.47 -1.09 -4.49
N MET A 44 4.61 -2.04 -3.58
CA MET A 44 3.61 -2.36 -2.56
C MET A 44 4.13 -1.98 -1.18
N PHE A 45 3.25 -1.44 -0.34
CA PHE A 45 3.57 -1.16 1.07
C PHE A 45 3.90 -2.47 1.82
N ASP A 46 5.01 -2.47 2.55
CA ASP A 46 5.47 -3.64 3.30
C ASP A 46 5.12 -3.53 4.80
N ASP A 47 4.04 -4.19 5.19
CA ASP A 47 3.57 -4.26 6.56
C ASP A 47 4.47 -5.10 7.49
N GLN A 48 5.46 -5.84 6.96
CA GLN A 48 6.41 -6.60 7.78
C GLN A 48 7.42 -5.71 8.50
N LYS A 49 7.65 -4.48 7.98
CA LYS A 49 8.55 -3.49 8.58
C LYS A 49 7.89 -2.67 9.68
N ILE A 50 6.56 -2.75 9.84
CA ILE A 50 5.87 -2.13 10.96
C ILE A 50 6.19 -2.97 12.21
N GLU A 51 6.88 -2.38 13.18
CA GLU A 51 6.96 -2.96 14.51
C GLU A 51 5.53 -3.13 15.04
N ARG A 52 5.18 -4.36 15.44
CA ARG A 52 3.91 -4.72 16.08
C ARG A 52 3.80 -4.15 17.52
N SER A 53 4.34 -2.97 17.78
CA SER A 53 4.12 -2.23 19.00
C SER A 53 2.80 -1.45 18.87
N ALA A 54 2.22 -0.99 19.99
CA ALA A 54 0.85 -0.45 20.08
C ALA A 54 0.54 0.74 19.14
N THR A 55 1.54 1.30 18.46
CA THR A 55 1.44 2.47 17.58
C THR A 55 1.40 2.08 16.09
N ILE A 56 0.59 1.07 15.73
CA ILE A 56 0.35 0.68 14.32
C ILE A 56 -0.38 1.80 13.54
N ALA A 57 -1.07 2.69 14.24
CA ALA A 57 -2.00 3.65 13.64
C ALA A 57 -1.38 4.68 12.66
N PRO A 58 -0.25 5.35 12.95
CA PRO A 58 0.24 6.43 12.08
C PRO A 58 0.79 5.91 10.75
N SER A 59 1.68 4.92 10.80
CA SER A 59 2.33 4.35 9.61
C SER A 59 1.33 3.68 8.67
N LEU A 60 0.30 3.04 9.22
CA LEU A 60 -0.76 2.43 8.40
C LEU A 60 -1.64 3.50 7.75
N THR A 61 -2.01 4.54 8.50
CA THR A 61 -2.80 5.66 7.97
C THR A 61 -2.05 6.42 6.88
N GLU A 62 -0.74 6.60 7.06
CA GLU A 62 0.14 7.22 6.06
C GLU A 62 0.26 6.33 4.82
N ALA A 63 0.51 5.02 4.98
CA ALA A 63 0.55 4.07 3.88
C ALA A 63 -0.74 4.08 3.04
N ILE A 64 -1.91 4.19 3.68
CA ILE A 64 -3.20 4.31 2.98
C ILE A 64 -3.27 5.63 2.19
N LYS A 65 -2.82 6.75 2.78
CA LYS A 65 -2.83 8.07 2.14
C LYS A 65 -1.79 8.21 1.01
N GLU A 66 -0.71 7.45 1.07
CA GLU A 66 0.40 7.48 0.13
C GLU A 66 0.35 6.36 -0.92
N SER A 67 -0.70 5.53 -0.90
CA SER A 67 -0.92 4.48 -1.89
C SER A 67 -1.96 4.87 -2.93
N ARG A 68 -1.67 4.59 -4.21
CA ARG A 68 -2.62 4.83 -5.32
C ARG A 68 -3.84 3.92 -5.25
N ILE A 69 -3.63 2.67 -4.86
CA ILE A 69 -4.63 1.61 -4.87
C ILE A 69 -4.62 0.93 -3.51
N SER A 70 -5.81 0.62 -2.99
CA SER A 70 -5.99 -0.24 -1.82
C SER A 70 -6.65 -1.56 -2.26
N ILE A 71 -6.06 -2.69 -1.88
CA ILE A 71 -6.60 -4.03 -2.08
C ILE A 71 -7.03 -4.57 -0.72
N VAL A 72 -8.29 -5.01 -0.61
CA VAL A 72 -8.81 -5.65 0.61
C VAL A 72 -8.96 -7.14 0.34
N ILE A 73 -8.30 -7.95 1.16
CA ILE A 73 -8.21 -9.41 1.02
C ILE A 73 -8.80 -10.05 2.27
#